data_AF-A0A8H3DEJ9-F1
#
_entry.id   AF-A0A8H3DEJ9-F1
#
_cell.length_a   1.000
_cell.length_b   1.000
_cell.length_c   1.000
_cell.angle_alpha   90.00
_cell.angle_beta   90.00
_cell.angle_gamma   90.00
#
_symmetry.space_group_name_H-M   'P 1'
#
loop_
_entity.id
_entity.type
_entity.pdbx_description
1 polymer ?
#
loop_
_entity_poly.entity_id
_entity_poly.type
_entity_poly.pdbx_seq_one_letter_code
_entity_poly.pdbx_strand_id
1 'polypeptide(L)'
;SSEGNYVSETEPEAPNPVVPQESPAAEALGSQSEEQNVPQETSELAQLGKTMKDVREIMKDIQVTMRSTHDTTTESKGVLTTMSRMLKLIQGQQCSVAAMDKYYHIYKNPVNEEGVSALEYGLPQLRYGYYQDGYRYSISHTHNIMVRYLKFFGIGTHLIEGGEQPKLINGKYGDAEKLLLEAIGVGPYH
;
A
#
# COMPACT_ATOMS: atom_id res chain seq x y z
N SER A 1 34.22 20.73 1.11
CA SER A 1 33.15 21.39 1.87
C SER A 1 32.40 22.32 0.95
N SER A 2 31.11 22.05 0.71
CA SER A 2 30.22 22.88 -0.10
C SER A 2 29.00 23.15 0.77
N GLU A 3 28.86 24.40 1.20
CA GLU A 3 27.74 24.88 1.98
C GLU A 3 26.61 25.25 1.03
N GLY A 4 25.49 24.52 1.11
CA GLY A 4 24.24 24.84 0.42
C GLY A 4 23.40 25.74 1.31
N ASN A 5 23.17 26.96 0.85
CA ASN A 5 22.35 27.97 1.52
C ASN A 5 20.89 27.82 1.04
N TYR A 6 19.96 27.47 1.93
CA TYR A 6 18.53 27.43 1.63
C TYR A 6 17.82 28.53 2.42
N VAL A 7 17.27 29.51 1.71
CA VAL A 7 16.33 30.50 2.22
C VAL A 7 14.95 30.12 1.69
N SER A 8 13.96 29.98 2.56
CA SER A 8 12.55 29.86 2.17
C SER A 8 11.71 30.53 3.25
N GLU A 9 11.40 31.80 3.03
CA GLU A 9 10.27 32.47 3.69
C GLU A 9 9.25 32.81 2.60
N THR A 10 8.02 32.31 2.77
CA THR A 10 6.83 32.86 2.12
C THR A 10 5.62 32.34 2.90
N GLU A 11 5.10 33.16 3.81
CA GLU A 11 3.75 33.02 4.34
C GLU A 11 2.72 33.38 3.25
N PRO A 12 1.60 32.66 3.13
CA PRO A 12 0.48 33.10 2.32
C PRO A 12 -0.48 33.96 3.15
N GLU A 13 -0.59 35.22 2.71
CA GLU A 13 -1.55 36.23 3.12
C GLU A 13 -3.00 35.78 2.84
N ALA A 14 -3.88 35.88 3.85
CA ALA A 14 -5.30 35.54 3.72
C ALA A 14 -6.12 36.74 3.18
N PRO A 15 -7.07 36.57 2.26
CA PRO A 15 -7.87 37.67 1.73
C PRO A 15 -9.08 37.98 2.61
N ASN A 16 -9.17 39.25 3.04
CA ASN A 16 -10.37 39.85 3.62
C ASN A 16 -11.48 39.99 2.56
N PRO A 17 -12.76 39.71 2.87
CA PRO A 17 -13.87 40.23 2.11
C PRO A 17 -14.37 41.56 2.68
N VAL A 18 -14.37 42.56 1.80
CA VAL A 18 -15.01 43.87 1.91
C VAL A 18 -16.53 43.69 1.97
N VAL A 19 -17.18 44.31 2.97
CA VAL A 19 -18.64 44.49 3.02
C VAL A 19 -18.96 45.90 2.48
N PRO A 20 -19.83 46.04 1.46
CA PRO A 20 -20.42 47.34 1.13
C PRO A 20 -21.64 47.60 2.00
N GLN A 21 -21.61 48.73 2.70
CA GLN A 21 -22.74 49.34 3.38
C GLN A 21 -23.30 50.45 2.47
N GLU A 22 -24.58 50.39 2.10
CA GLU A 22 -25.35 51.56 1.64
C GLU A 22 -26.85 51.36 1.93
N SER A 23 -27.41 52.27 2.71
CA SER A 23 -28.85 52.65 2.79
C SER A 23 -29.00 53.99 2.01
N PRO A 24 -30.18 54.67 1.86
CA PRO A 24 -31.51 54.46 2.46
C PRO A 24 -32.75 54.87 1.59
N ALA A 25 -33.93 54.88 2.24
CA ALA A 25 -35.17 55.68 2.01
C ALA A 25 -36.16 55.18 0.92
N ALA A 26 -37.49 55.29 1.02
CA ALA A 26 -38.46 55.97 1.91
C ALA A 26 -39.75 55.09 1.98
N GLU A 27 -40.77 55.22 2.82
CA GLU A 27 -41.78 56.29 3.03
C GLU A 27 -42.78 55.73 4.09
N ALA A 28 -43.08 56.45 5.17
CA ALA A 28 -44.33 57.20 5.43
C ALA A 28 -45.54 56.40 5.98
N LEU A 29 -45.89 56.74 7.24
CA LEU A 29 -47.16 56.71 7.98
C LEU A 29 -48.37 55.92 7.45
N GLY A 30 -49.03 55.17 8.35
CA GLY A 30 -50.49 55.06 8.32
C GLY A 30 -51.11 53.88 9.07
N SER A 31 -51.55 54.14 10.30
CA SER A 31 -52.81 53.69 10.90
C SER A 31 -53.07 52.20 11.21
N GLN A 32 -53.40 52.02 12.48
CA GLN A 32 -54.02 50.88 13.14
C GLN A 32 -55.12 50.18 12.32
N SER A 33 -55.03 48.86 12.24
CA SER A 33 -56.19 47.97 12.26
C SER A 33 -55.82 46.74 13.07
N GLU A 34 -56.44 46.63 14.24
CA GLU A 34 -56.56 45.40 15.01
C GLU A 34 -57.41 44.42 14.21
N GLU A 35 -56.80 43.71 13.27
CA GLU A 35 -57.31 42.40 12.89
C GLU A 35 -56.68 41.37 13.81
N GLN A 36 -57.52 40.91 14.71
CA GLN A 36 -57.38 39.80 15.64
C GLN A 36 -56.88 38.55 14.89
N ASN A 37 -55.57 38.50 14.64
CA ASN A 37 -54.90 37.32 14.13
C ASN A 37 -54.80 36.34 15.30
N VAL A 38 -55.81 35.49 15.42
CA VAL A 38 -55.77 34.29 16.24
C VAL A 38 -54.42 33.62 15.96
N PRO A 39 -53.56 33.38 16.99
CA PRO A 39 -52.43 32.50 16.81
C PRO A 39 -53.01 31.14 16.44
N GLN A 40 -53.01 30.81 15.16
CA GLN A 40 -53.32 29.47 14.71
C GLN A 40 -52.20 28.61 15.26
N GLU A 41 -52.42 28.05 16.46
CA GLU A 41 -51.55 27.06 17.07
C GLU A 41 -51.29 26.01 16.00
N THR A 42 -50.09 26.03 15.46
CA THR A 42 -49.64 25.07 14.48
C THR A 42 -49.79 23.71 15.13
N SER A 43 -50.83 22.97 14.73
CA SER A 43 -51.19 21.69 15.35
C SER A 43 -49.94 20.83 15.49
N GLU A 44 -49.58 20.45 16.71
CA GLU A 44 -48.41 19.62 17.04
C GLU A 44 -48.40 18.32 16.21
N LEU A 45 -49.59 17.87 15.80
CA LEU A 45 -49.82 16.70 14.95
C LEU A 45 -49.37 16.93 13.49
N ALA A 46 -49.56 18.14 12.96
CA ALA A 46 -49.04 18.54 11.65
C ALA A 46 -47.51 18.71 11.68
N GLN A 47 -46.97 19.23 12.80
CA GLN A 47 -45.53 19.35 13.02
C GLN A 47 -44.88 17.95 13.13
N LEU A 48 -45.51 17.02 13.86
CA LEU A 48 -45.08 15.62 13.96
C LEU A 48 -45.10 14.91 12.59
N GLY A 49 -46.13 15.13 11.78
CA GLY A 49 -46.21 14.59 10.42
C GLY A 49 -45.07 15.08 9.52
N LYS A 50 -44.69 16.36 9.66
CA LYS A 50 -43.53 16.94 8.95
C LYS A 50 -42.22 16.32 9.46
N THR A 51 -42.02 16.25 10.77
CA THR A 51 -40.83 15.63 11.37
C THR A 51 -40.69 14.15 10.99
N MET A 52 -41.77 13.37 10.94
CA MET A 52 -41.71 11.97 10.50
C MET A 52 -41.32 11.83 9.03
N LYS A 53 -41.74 12.78 8.18
CA LYS A 53 -41.32 12.82 6.78
C LYS A 53 -39.82 13.15 6.67
N ASP A 54 -39.35 14.13 7.42
CA ASP A 54 -37.94 14.54 7.45
C ASP A 54 -37.05 13.39 7.96
N VAL A 55 -37.46 12.69 9.04
CA VAL A 55 -36.75 11.49 9.55
C VAL A 55 -36.69 10.39 8.50
N ARG A 56 -37.77 10.18 7.72
CA ARG A 56 -37.80 9.17 6.67
C ARG A 56 -36.88 9.53 5.50
N GLU A 57 -36.78 10.80 5.13
CA GLU A 57 -35.81 11.26 4.12
C GLU A 57 -34.38 11.11 4.62
N ILE A 58 -34.10 11.54 5.86
CA ILE A 58 -32.79 11.35 6.50
C ILE A 58 -32.39 9.86 6.53
N MET A 59 -33.31 8.96 6.88
CA MET A 59 -33.03 7.52 6.86
C MET A 59 -32.70 6.99 5.47
N LYS A 60 -33.36 7.50 4.42
CA LYS A 60 -33.04 7.12 3.04
C LYS A 60 -31.65 7.61 2.65
N ASP A 61 -31.33 8.86 2.98
CA ASP A 61 -30.02 9.45 2.70
C ASP A 61 -28.90 8.68 3.41
N ILE A 62 -29.09 8.35 4.69
CA ILE A 62 -28.16 7.50 5.45
C ILE A 62 -27.95 6.16 4.74
N GLN A 63 -29.02 5.50 4.30
CA GLN A 63 -28.92 4.20 3.64
C GLN A 63 -28.15 4.29 2.31
N VAL A 64 -28.38 5.36 1.53
CA VAL A 64 -27.65 5.62 0.28
C VAL A 64 -26.18 5.89 0.57
N THR A 65 -25.86 6.74 1.55
CA THR A 65 -24.48 7.03 1.96
C THR A 65 -23.75 5.78 2.45
N MET A 66 -24.41 4.93 3.25
CA MET A 66 -23.81 3.68 3.72
C MET A 66 -23.48 2.73 2.56
N ARG A 67 -24.39 2.60 1.59
CA ARG A 67 -24.14 1.78 0.40
C ARG A 67 -22.97 2.33 -0.42
N SER A 68 -22.98 3.63 -0.71
CA SER A 68 -21.88 4.29 -1.43
C SER A 68 -20.54 4.11 -0.70
N THR A 69 -20.52 4.27 0.63
CA THR A 69 -19.31 4.08 1.43
C THR A 69 -18.80 2.65 1.36
N HIS A 70 -19.71 1.66 1.44
CA HIS A 70 -19.36 0.25 1.30
C HIS A 70 -18.78 -0.07 -0.08
N ASP A 71 -19.39 0.47 -1.13
CA ASP A 71 -18.95 0.26 -2.52
C ASP A 71 -17.56 0.87 -2.73
N THR A 72 -17.35 2.13 -2.32
CA THR A 72 -16.04 2.79 -2.37
C THR A 72 -14.98 2.03 -1.55
N THR A 73 -15.35 1.49 -0.37
CA THR A 73 -14.42 0.69 0.45
C THR A 73 -14.03 -0.60 -0.26
N THR A 74 -14.98 -1.25 -0.93
CA THR A 74 -14.75 -2.50 -1.68
C THR A 74 -13.85 -2.24 -2.89
N GLU A 75 -14.09 -1.17 -3.64
CA GLU A 75 -13.24 -0.75 -4.76
C GLU A 75 -11.83 -0.40 -4.28
N SER A 76 -11.72 0.36 -3.19
CA SER A 76 -10.44 0.76 -2.59
C SER A 76 -9.61 -0.46 -2.16
N LYS A 77 -10.25 -1.50 -1.61
CA LYS A 77 -9.57 -2.77 -1.29
C LYS A 77 -8.97 -3.44 -2.53
N GLY A 78 -9.65 -3.37 -3.67
CA GLY A 78 -9.14 -3.88 -4.94
C GLY A 78 -7.89 -3.14 -5.43
N VAL A 79 -7.91 -1.81 -5.35
CA VAL A 79 -6.76 -0.96 -5.69
C VAL A 79 -5.56 -1.27 -4.77
N LEU A 80 -5.78 -1.34 -3.46
CA LEU A 80 -4.73 -1.66 -2.48
C LEU A 80 -4.13 -3.05 -2.71
N THR A 81 -4.96 -4.04 -3.05
CA THR A 81 -4.49 -5.40 -3.38
C THR A 81 -3.60 -5.39 -4.64
N THR A 82 -4.00 -4.62 -5.64
CA THR A 82 -3.23 -4.47 -6.90
C THR A 82 -1.89 -3.78 -6.64
N MET A 83 -1.89 -2.68 -5.88
CA MET A 83 -0.66 -1.97 -5.50
C MET A 83 0.27 -2.85 -4.67
N SER A 84 -0.26 -3.60 -3.69
CA SER A 84 0.52 -4.54 -2.89
C SER A 84 1.19 -5.60 -3.77
N ARG A 85 0.48 -6.16 -4.75
CA ARG A 85 1.04 -7.11 -5.70
C ARG A 85 2.14 -6.47 -6.57
N MET A 86 1.93 -5.26 -7.06
CA MET A 86 2.93 -4.54 -7.86
C MET A 86 4.20 -4.25 -7.07
N LEU A 87 4.06 -3.76 -5.83
CA LEU A 87 5.21 -3.47 -4.95
C LEU A 87 6.01 -4.75 -4.65
N LYS A 88 5.34 -5.87 -4.36
CA LYS A 88 6.00 -7.18 -4.19
C LYS A 88 6.77 -7.61 -5.43
N LEU A 89 6.21 -7.42 -6.62
CA LEU A 89 6.91 -7.73 -7.89
C LEU A 89 8.14 -6.84 -8.09
N ILE A 90 8.02 -5.52 -7.85
CA ILE A 90 9.14 -4.58 -7.97
C ILE A 90 10.25 -4.96 -6.99
N GLN A 91 9.92 -5.20 -5.72
CA GLN A 91 10.89 -5.59 -4.70
C GLN A 91 11.58 -6.91 -5.04
N GLY A 92 10.82 -7.91 -5.53
CA GLY A 92 11.37 -9.20 -5.94
C GLY A 92 12.24 -9.14 -7.19
N GLN A 93 12.08 -8.12 -8.04
CA GLN A 93 12.91 -7.91 -9.24
C GLN A 93 14.11 -6.98 -9.01
N GLN A 94 14.09 -6.17 -7.95
CA GLN A 94 15.23 -5.34 -7.60
C GLN A 94 16.46 -6.19 -7.26
N CYS A 95 17.56 -5.88 -7.93
CA CYS A 95 18.86 -6.47 -7.65
C CYS A 95 19.97 -5.42 -7.77
N SER A 96 21.04 -5.63 -7.01
CA SER A 96 22.27 -4.85 -7.13
C SER A 96 23.31 -5.71 -7.83
N VAL A 97 24.04 -5.13 -8.78
CA VAL A 97 25.08 -5.82 -9.54
C VAL A 97 26.42 -5.20 -9.20
N ALA A 98 27.36 -6.03 -8.73
CA ALA A 98 28.76 -5.68 -8.62
C ALA A 98 29.52 -6.34 -9.79
N ALA A 99 29.92 -5.53 -10.76
CA ALA A 99 30.70 -5.99 -11.90
C ALA A 99 32.20 -5.98 -11.57
N MET A 100 32.88 -7.08 -11.87
CA MET A 100 34.33 -7.20 -11.87
C MET A 100 34.80 -7.64 -13.27
N ASP A 101 36.10 -7.53 -13.52
CA ASP A 101 36.72 -7.75 -14.84
C ASP A 101 36.30 -9.07 -15.52
N LYS A 102 36.13 -10.15 -14.75
CA LYS A 102 35.84 -11.50 -15.30
C LYS A 102 34.52 -12.13 -14.82
N TYR A 103 33.80 -11.48 -13.92
CA TYR A 103 32.52 -11.98 -13.38
C TYR A 103 31.71 -10.86 -12.76
N TYR A 104 30.39 -11.05 -12.68
CA TYR A 104 29.50 -10.14 -11.95
C TYR A 104 28.80 -10.90 -10.82
N HIS A 105 28.70 -10.25 -9.67
CA HIS A 105 27.87 -10.69 -8.55
C HIS A 105 26.55 -9.94 -8.57
N ILE A 106 25.46 -10.70 -8.47
CA ILE A 106 24.11 -10.19 -8.31
C ILE A 106 23.69 -10.45 -6.87
N TYR A 107 23.22 -9.39 -6.23
CA TYR A 107 22.61 -9.41 -4.91
C TYR A 107 21.11 -9.19 -5.09
N LYS A 108 20.30 -10.16 -4.69
CA LYS A 108 18.85 -10.13 -4.84
C LYS A 108 18.18 -10.33 -3.49
N ASN A 109 17.11 -9.59 -3.21
CA ASN A 109 16.24 -9.84 -2.06
C ASN A 109 14.96 -10.52 -2.57
N PRO A 110 14.96 -11.86 -2.76
CA PRO A 110 13.81 -12.53 -3.33
C PRO A 110 12.60 -12.47 -2.40
N VAL A 111 11.43 -12.65 -2.99
CA VAL A 111 10.13 -12.67 -2.32
C VAL A 111 9.51 -14.05 -2.53
N ASN A 112 9.00 -14.68 -1.47
CA ASN A 112 8.35 -15.99 -1.55
C ASN A 112 6.89 -15.90 -2.03
N GLU A 113 6.19 -17.03 -2.12
CA GLU A 113 4.78 -17.08 -2.57
C GLU A 113 3.81 -16.33 -1.65
N GLU A 114 4.13 -16.23 -0.36
CA GLU A 114 3.37 -15.43 0.62
C GLU A 114 3.60 -13.91 0.45
N GLY A 115 4.62 -13.56 -0.32
CA GLY A 115 5.03 -12.19 -0.56
C GLY A 115 5.89 -11.60 0.55
N VAL A 116 6.55 -12.44 1.35
CA VAL A 116 7.52 -12.06 2.37
C VAL A 116 8.90 -12.02 1.72
N SER A 117 9.68 -10.97 1.98
CA SER A 117 11.04 -10.87 1.44
C SER A 117 12.05 -11.68 2.25
N ALA A 118 13.17 -12.09 1.63
CA ALA A 118 14.20 -12.85 2.31
C ALA A 118 14.75 -12.10 3.54
N LEU A 119 14.93 -10.78 3.44
CA LEU A 119 15.33 -9.92 4.57
C LEU A 119 14.29 -9.94 5.71
N GLU A 120 13.00 -9.84 5.41
CA GLU A 120 11.92 -9.95 6.42
C GLU A 120 11.89 -11.33 7.08
N TYR A 121 12.24 -12.38 6.34
CA TYR A 121 12.42 -13.74 6.85
C TYR A 121 13.74 -13.94 7.63
N GLY A 122 14.53 -12.88 7.82
CA GLY A 122 15.80 -12.90 8.54
C GLY A 122 16.95 -13.56 7.78
N LEU A 123 16.87 -13.65 6.45
CA LEU A 123 17.94 -14.13 5.58
C LEU A 123 18.79 -12.96 5.08
N PRO A 124 20.07 -13.21 4.74
CA PRO A 124 20.85 -12.25 3.97
C PRO A 124 20.22 -12.01 2.59
N GLN A 125 20.81 -11.13 1.78
CA GLN A 125 20.51 -11.09 0.35
C GLN A 125 21.09 -12.33 -0.35
N LEU A 126 20.39 -12.82 -1.36
CA LEU A 126 20.84 -13.96 -2.14
C LEU A 126 21.93 -13.49 -3.09
N ARG A 127 23.11 -14.10 -2.99
CA ARG A 127 24.29 -13.76 -3.79
C ARG A 127 24.55 -14.86 -4.79
N TYR A 128 24.43 -14.52 -6.07
CA TYR A 128 24.78 -15.40 -7.17
C TYR A 128 25.59 -14.65 -8.21
N GLY A 129 26.28 -15.35 -9.08
CA GLY A 129 27.08 -14.70 -10.13
C GLY A 129 27.31 -15.62 -11.30
N TYR A 130 27.55 -15.03 -12.46
CA TYR A 130 27.94 -15.74 -13.66
C TYR A 130 29.46 -15.82 -13.75
N TYR A 131 29.99 -17.04 -13.89
CA TYR A 131 31.42 -17.30 -13.99
C TYR A 131 31.76 -17.71 -15.41
N GLN A 132 32.62 -16.93 -16.07
CA GLN A 132 33.03 -17.16 -17.45
C GLN A 132 33.76 -18.50 -17.63
N ASP A 133 34.62 -18.89 -16.68
CA ASP A 133 35.44 -20.11 -16.76
C ASP A 133 34.63 -21.41 -16.74
N GLY A 134 33.32 -21.35 -16.48
CA GLY A 134 32.42 -22.50 -16.50
C GLY A 134 31.06 -22.23 -17.12
N TYR A 135 30.88 -21.10 -17.79
CA TYR A 135 29.64 -20.66 -18.44
C TYR A 135 28.37 -20.88 -17.60
N ARG A 136 28.45 -20.66 -16.29
CA ARG A 136 27.37 -21.01 -15.36
C ARG A 136 27.14 -19.95 -14.29
N TYR A 137 25.89 -19.87 -13.85
CA TYR A 137 25.54 -19.21 -12.61
C TYR A 137 25.87 -20.12 -11.43
N SER A 138 26.36 -19.55 -10.34
CA SER A 138 26.48 -20.26 -9.06
C SER A 138 26.13 -19.35 -7.89
N ILE A 139 25.71 -19.96 -6.79
CA ILE A 139 25.34 -19.30 -5.54
C ILE A 139 26.52 -19.38 -4.59
N SER A 140 26.87 -18.24 -4.01
CA SER A 140 27.97 -18.14 -3.04
C SER A 140 27.40 -18.02 -1.62
N HIS A 141 27.00 -19.15 -1.04
CA HIS A 141 26.45 -19.23 0.32
C HIS A 141 26.90 -20.48 1.06
N THR A 142 26.82 -20.45 2.39
CA THR A 142 27.11 -21.63 3.21
C THR A 142 25.95 -22.62 3.15
N HIS A 143 26.22 -23.91 3.45
CA HIS A 143 25.17 -24.94 3.47
C HIS A 143 23.99 -24.59 4.38
N ASN A 144 24.25 -23.94 5.52
CA ASN A 144 23.21 -23.48 6.42
C ASN A 144 22.30 -22.43 5.77
N ILE A 145 22.88 -21.46 5.06
CA ILE A 145 22.10 -20.43 4.35
C ILE A 145 21.30 -21.07 3.21
N MET A 146 21.86 -22.03 2.48
CA MET A 146 21.15 -22.77 1.43
C MET A 146 19.88 -23.44 1.99
N VAL A 147 20.00 -24.16 3.11
CA VAL A 147 18.85 -24.82 3.78
C VAL A 147 17.78 -23.81 4.16
N ARG A 148 18.17 -22.65 4.70
CA ARG A 148 17.21 -21.62 5.10
C ARG A 148 16.49 -21.02 3.90
N TYR A 149 17.16 -20.84 2.76
CA TYR A 149 16.51 -20.41 1.52
C TYR A 149 15.58 -21.47 0.95
N LEU A 150 15.96 -22.74 0.95
CA LEU A 150 15.08 -23.84 0.53
C LEU A 150 13.78 -23.84 1.35
N LYS A 151 13.88 -23.65 2.68
CA LYS A 151 12.72 -23.49 3.55
C LYS A 151 11.91 -22.24 3.24
N PHE A 152 12.57 -21.11 3.03
CA PHE A 152 11.92 -19.83 2.70
C PHE A 152 11.05 -19.90 1.44
N PHE A 153 11.52 -20.62 0.42
CA PHE A 153 10.75 -20.86 -0.80
C PHE A 153 9.81 -22.07 -0.71
N GLY A 154 9.89 -22.89 0.34
CA GLY A 154 9.11 -24.12 0.45
C GLY A 154 9.51 -25.22 -0.56
N ILE A 155 10.76 -25.20 -1.05
CA ILE A 155 11.26 -26.13 -2.08
C ILE A 155 12.37 -27.04 -1.55
N GLY A 156 12.64 -28.13 -2.27
CA GLY A 156 13.82 -28.97 -2.00
C GLY A 156 13.83 -29.64 -0.63
N THR A 157 12.66 -29.93 -0.05
CA THR A 157 12.53 -30.61 1.26
C THR A 157 13.29 -31.93 1.32
N HIS A 158 13.32 -32.67 0.20
CA HIS A 158 14.07 -33.91 0.03
C HIS A 158 15.60 -33.74 0.02
N LEU A 159 16.12 -32.51 -0.01
CA LEU A 159 17.54 -32.19 0.06
C LEU A 159 18.00 -31.84 1.48
N ILE A 160 17.06 -31.74 2.43
CA ILE A 160 17.29 -31.35 3.81
C ILE A 160 17.12 -32.57 4.72
N GLU A 161 18.07 -32.78 5.62
CA GLU A 161 18.03 -33.79 6.68
C GLU A 161 18.09 -33.14 8.07
N GLY A 162 17.69 -33.88 9.10
CA GLY A 162 17.67 -33.39 10.48
C GLY A 162 16.39 -32.60 10.81
N GLY A 163 15.76 -32.95 11.93
CA GLY A 163 14.54 -32.30 12.41
C GLY A 163 14.82 -30.92 13.01
N GLU A 164 15.31 -30.90 14.26
CA GLU A 164 15.58 -29.65 15.00
C GLU A 164 16.72 -28.82 14.40
N GLN A 165 17.76 -29.48 13.88
CA GLN A 165 18.88 -28.83 13.20
C GLN A 165 18.91 -29.25 11.73
N PRO A 166 18.11 -28.59 10.88
CA PRO A 166 18.04 -28.90 9.46
C PRO A 166 19.38 -28.60 8.79
N LYS A 167 19.88 -29.58 8.04
CA LYS A 167 21.15 -29.52 7.30
C LYS A 167 20.94 -30.01 5.89
N LEU A 168 21.79 -29.57 4.98
CA LEU A 168 21.76 -30.07 3.62
C LEU A 168 22.38 -31.47 3.60
N ILE A 169 21.74 -32.41 2.92
CA ILE A 169 22.28 -33.76 2.73
C ILE A 169 23.65 -33.66 2.04
N ASN A 170 24.60 -34.48 2.48
CA ASN A 170 25.94 -34.46 1.92
C ASN A 170 25.94 -34.71 0.41
N GLY A 171 26.70 -33.90 -0.34
CA GLY A 171 26.75 -33.95 -1.80
C GLY A 171 25.55 -33.32 -2.53
N LYS A 172 24.54 -32.79 -1.81
CA LYS A 172 23.34 -32.18 -2.42
C LYS A 172 23.42 -30.67 -2.65
N TYR A 173 24.61 -30.06 -2.47
CA TYR A 173 24.80 -28.62 -2.70
C TYR A 173 24.44 -28.19 -4.12
N GLY A 174 24.88 -28.93 -5.14
CA GLY A 174 24.59 -28.60 -6.55
C GLY A 174 23.10 -28.67 -6.88
N ASP A 175 22.39 -29.67 -6.36
CA ASP A 175 20.94 -29.82 -6.55
C ASP A 175 20.18 -28.67 -5.87
N ALA A 176 20.61 -28.28 -4.66
CA ALA A 176 20.03 -27.14 -3.94
C ALA A 176 20.29 -25.82 -4.66
N GLU A 177 21.50 -25.62 -5.18
CA GLU A 177 21.85 -24.44 -5.97
C GLU A 177 20.97 -24.32 -7.21
N LYS A 178 20.79 -25.40 -7.95
CA LYS A 178 19.95 -25.42 -9.14
C LYS A 178 18.50 -25.03 -8.82
N LEU A 179 17.91 -25.62 -7.77
CA LEU A 179 16.54 -25.29 -7.35
C LEU A 179 16.40 -23.83 -6.93
N LEU A 180 17.38 -23.29 -6.20
CA LEU A 180 17.34 -21.89 -5.77
C LEU A 180 17.50 -20.92 -6.93
N LEU A 181 18.37 -21.21 -7.90
CA LEU A 181 18.50 -20.40 -9.12
C LEU A 181 17.19 -20.42 -9.94
N GLU A 182 16.58 -21.59 -10.09
CA GLU A 182 15.29 -21.73 -10.77
C GLU A 182 14.19 -20.92 -10.07
N ALA A 183 14.10 -21.01 -8.74
CA ALA A 183 13.11 -20.28 -7.94
C ALA A 183 13.21 -18.75 -8.07
N ILE A 184 14.40 -18.21 -8.35
CA ILE A 184 14.60 -16.77 -8.57
C ILE A 184 14.55 -16.36 -10.05
N GLY A 185 14.19 -17.28 -10.94
CA GLY A 185 14.08 -17.06 -12.38
C GLY A 185 15.41 -17.06 -13.13
N VAL A 186 16.47 -17.61 -12.55
CA VAL A 186 17.77 -17.79 -13.20
C VAL A 186 17.82 -19.22 -13.75
N GLY A 187 17.45 -19.36 -15.02
CA GLY A 187 17.40 -20.66 -15.69
C GLY A 187 18.79 -21.24 -16.00
N PRO A 188 18.88 -22.55 -16.27
CA PRO A 188 20.10 -23.14 -16.80
C PRO A 188 20.30 -22.64 -18.23
N TYR A 189 21.38 -21.90 -18.47
CA TYR A 189 21.89 -21.76 -19.83
C TYR A 189 22.69 -23.04 -20.11
N HIS A 190 22.13 -23.90 -20.97
CA HIS A 190 22.72 -25.15 -21.42
C HIS A 190 24.06 -24.93 -22.13
#